data_AF-A0A545SIE8-F1
#
_entry.id   AF-A0A545SIE8-F1
#
_cell.length_a   1.000
_cell.length_b   1.000
_cell.length_c   1.000
_cell.angle_alpha   90.00
_cell.angle_beta   90.00
_cell.angle_gamma   90.00
#
_symmetry.space_group_name_H-M   'P 1'
#
loop_
_entity.id
_entity.type
_entity.pdbx_description
1 polymer ?
#
loop_
_entity_poly.entity_id
_entity_poly.type
_entity_poly.pdbx_seq_one_letter_code
_entity_poly.pdbx_strand_id
1 'polypeptide(L)'
;MWNVVLILFELLFVVSIAIALAYLYQWVNKLFIKQDRCVDTPKLQKLPIKKEVTKENTLKKQGDAYEHFIGKQFEEKGYLVIYNGFICGFDDGGVDLVAISADAKILYLIQCKNWQKMTMQSHHLETLYHKLQIYNFDFLSLSIEEIKIHLSIPKEDKSIKEIILKIKEHKETLTIHQILYISNEKVVSLEMGQYLSFSKNQVLNYKKMKIVVENMA
;
A
#
# COMPACT_ATOMS: atom_id res chain seq x y z
N MET A 1 -41.77 15.71 -44.99
CA MET A 1 -41.05 14.41 -44.96
C MET A 1 -39.53 14.59 -44.88
N TRP A 2 -38.90 15.38 -45.75
CA TRP A 2 -37.43 15.60 -45.74
C TRP A 2 -36.86 16.11 -44.40
N ASN A 3 -37.51 17.08 -43.75
CA ASN A 3 -37.04 17.60 -42.45
C ASN A 3 -37.07 16.55 -41.34
N VAL A 4 -38.01 15.59 -41.39
CA VAL A 4 -38.10 14.51 -40.40
C VAL A 4 -36.97 13.51 -40.60
N VAL A 5 -36.63 13.19 -41.86
CA VAL A 5 -35.50 12.32 -42.21
C VAL A 5 -34.17 12.95 -41.81
N LEU A 6 -34.02 14.26 -41.99
CA LEU A 6 -32.81 14.99 -41.60
C LEU A 6 -32.61 15.01 -40.08
N ILE A 7 -33.68 15.27 -39.30
CA ILE A 7 -33.64 15.25 -37.83
C ILE A 7 -33.30 13.84 -37.30
N LEU A 8 -33.85 12.79 -37.91
CA LEU A 8 -33.52 11.41 -37.55
C LEU A 8 -32.04 11.09 -37.82
N PHE A 9 -31.48 11.59 -38.92
CA PHE A 9 -30.07 11.39 -39.25
C PHE A 9 -29.14 12.09 -38.25
N GLU A 10 -29.44 13.34 -37.90
CA GLU A 10 -28.70 14.10 -36.88
C GLU A 10 -28.75 13.41 -35.51
N LEU A 11 -29.93 12.89 -35.10
CA LEU A 11 -30.06 12.14 -33.85
C LEU A 11 -29.24 10.85 -33.85
N LEU A 12 -29.24 10.09 -34.95
CA LEU A 12 -28.43 8.88 -35.08
C LEU A 12 -26.93 9.20 -35.03
N PHE A 13 -26.52 10.31 -35.65
CA PHE A 13 -25.12 10.75 -35.64
C PHE A 13 -24.67 11.12 -34.22
N VAL A 14 -25.46 11.90 -33.47
CA VAL A 14 -25.17 12.25 -32.08
C VAL A 14 -25.10 11.01 -31.17
N VAL A 15 -26.01 10.05 -31.33
CA VAL A 15 -25.99 8.78 -30.57
C VAL A 15 -24.73 7.98 -30.89
N SER A 16 -24.31 7.91 -32.16
CA SER A 16 -23.11 7.19 -32.56
C SER A 16 -21.83 7.80 -31.94
N ILE A 17 -21.75 9.13 -31.88
CA ILE A 17 -20.64 9.84 -31.23
C ILE A 17 -20.65 9.57 -29.72
N ALA A 18 -21.82 9.65 -29.07
CA ALA A 18 -21.92 9.38 -27.64
C ALA A 18 -21.46 7.95 -27.29
N ILE A 19 -21.83 6.96 -28.11
CA ILE A 19 -21.38 5.57 -27.97
C ILE A 19 -19.86 5.47 -28.17
N ALA A 20 -19.31 6.10 -29.20
CA ALA A 20 -17.86 6.12 -29.46
C ALA A 20 -17.07 6.76 -28.31
N LEU A 21 -17.56 7.86 -27.76
CA LEU A 21 -16.96 8.53 -26.60
C LEU A 21 -17.04 7.66 -25.34
N ALA A 22 -18.14 6.93 -25.12
CA ALA A 22 -18.26 5.99 -24.00
C ALA A 22 -17.26 4.82 -24.14
N TYR A 23 -17.10 4.25 -25.33
CA TYR A 23 -16.09 3.23 -25.59
C TYR A 23 -14.67 3.76 -25.45
N LEU A 24 -14.39 4.98 -25.93
CA LEU A 24 -13.11 5.64 -25.77
C LEU A 24 -12.80 5.89 -24.29
N TYR A 25 -13.78 6.35 -23.51
CA TYR A 25 -13.64 6.54 -22.07
C TYR A 25 -13.35 5.21 -21.36
N GLN A 26 -14.10 4.14 -21.67
CA GLN A 26 -13.82 2.81 -21.13
C GLN A 26 -12.43 2.29 -21.50
N TRP A 27 -11.98 2.53 -22.74
CA TRP A 27 -10.66 2.11 -23.21
C TRP A 27 -9.52 2.90 -22.55
N VAL A 28 -9.64 4.22 -22.44
CA VAL A 28 -8.68 5.08 -21.74
C VAL A 28 -8.60 4.70 -20.26
N ASN A 29 -9.74 4.46 -19.60
CA ASN A 29 -9.76 4.01 -18.21
C ASN A 29 -9.06 2.65 -18.03
N LYS A 30 -9.24 1.73 -18.99
CA LYS A 30 -8.56 0.43 -19.01
C LYS A 30 -7.04 0.55 -19.21
N LEU A 31 -6.57 1.57 -19.93
CA LEU A 31 -5.13 1.85 -20.09
C LEU A 31 -4.52 2.45 -18.83
N PHE A 32 -5.21 3.37 -18.15
CA PHE A 32 -4.74 3.94 -16.88
C PHE A 32 -4.63 2.88 -15.77
N ILE A 33 -5.55 1.93 -15.69
CA ILE A 33 -5.49 0.85 -14.69
C ILE A 33 -4.35 -0.14 -14.97
N LYS A 34 -3.82 -0.22 -16.20
CA LYS A 34 -2.82 -1.23 -16.59
C LYS A 34 -1.39 -0.89 -16.16
N GLN A 35 -1.12 0.36 -15.73
CA GLN A 35 0.25 0.84 -15.52
C GLN A 35 0.79 0.64 -14.09
N ASP A 36 -0.03 0.21 -13.13
CA ASP A 36 0.40 0.02 -11.72
C ASP A 36 0.59 -1.46 -11.35
N ARG A 37 1.19 -2.26 -12.24
CA ARG A 37 1.59 -3.63 -11.86
C ARG A 37 3.00 -3.65 -11.28
N CYS A 38 3.09 -3.90 -9.99
CA CYS A 38 4.25 -4.55 -9.38
C CYS A 38 4.33 -6.01 -9.84
N VAL A 39 4.46 -6.30 -11.13
CA VAL A 39 4.64 -7.67 -11.60
C VAL A 39 5.71 -7.70 -12.67
N ASP A 40 6.90 -8.11 -12.24
CA ASP A 40 7.77 -9.04 -12.96
C ASP A 40 8.43 -9.98 -11.92
N THR A 41 7.85 -11.15 -11.70
CA THR A 41 8.44 -12.29 -10.97
C THR A 41 9.75 -12.78 -11.63
N PRO A 42 10.52 -13.66 -10.98
CA PRO A 42 11.38 -13.47 -9.83
C PRO A 42 12.84 -13.25 -10.29
N LYS A 43 13.58 -12.32 -9.69
CA LYS A 43 15.05 -12.47 -9.68
C LYS A 43 15.38 -13.59 -8.70
N LEU A 44 15.45 -14.81 -9.23
CA LEU A 44 16.11 -15.95 -8.60
C LEU A 44 17.32 -15.43 -7.81
N GLN A 45 17.37 -15.71 -6.51
CA GLN A 45 18.49 -15.33 -5.66
C GLN A 45 19.80 -15.69 -6.38
N LYS A 46 20.53 -14.68 -6.83
CA LYS A 46 21.87 -14.89 -7.36
C LYS A 46 22.71 -15.37 -6.17
N LEU A 47 23.24 -16.59 -6.29
CA LEU A 47 24.31 -17.16 -5.46
C LEU A 47 25.33 -16.07 -5.05
N PRO A 48 25.92 -16.16 -3.86
CA PRO A 48 26.54 -15.03 -3.19
C PRO A 48 27.80 -14.57 -3.93
N ILE A 49 27.62 -13.61 -4.84
CA ILE A 49 28.70 -12.72 -5.24
C ILE A 49 28.94 -11.85 -4.01
N LYS A 50 30.14 -11.96 -3.43
CA LYS A 50 30.60 -11.20 -2.26
C LYS A 50 30.57 -9.70 -2.60
N LYS A 51 29.38 -9.09 -2.59
CA LYS A 51 29.17 -7.67 -2.85
C LYS A 51 29.76 -6.89 -1.69
N GLU A 52 30.64 -5.95 -2.02
CA GLU A 52 31.19 -4.98 -1.09
C GLU A 52 30.05 -4.31 -0.30
N VAL A 53 30.20 -4.28 1.03
CA VAL A 53 29.19 -3.70 1.93
C VAL A 53 29.29 -2.19 1.84
N THR A 54 28.48 -1.58 0.99
CA THR A 54 28.31 -0.13 0.97
C THR A 54 27.40 0.33 2.11
N LYS A 55 27.53 1.60 2.51
CA LYS A 55 26.65 2.24 3.51
C LYS A 55 25.18 2.19 3.09
N GLU A 56 24.90 2.35 1.80
CA GLU A 56 23.56 2.25 1.22
C GLU A 56 22.97 0.84 1.39
N ASN A 57 23.76 -0.20 1.09
CA ASN A 57 23.34 -1.60 1.32
C ASN A 57 23.07 -1.88 2.80
N THR A 58 23.75 -1.17 3.71
CA THR A 58 23.55 -1.31 5.17
C THR A 58 22.25 -0.66 5.61
N LEU A 59 21.97 0.58 5.17
CA LEU A 59 20.73 1.29 5.49
C LEU A 59 19.51 0.57 4.92
N LYS A 60 19.60 0.05 3.69
CA LYS A 60 18.52 -0.74 3.10
C LYS A 60 18.24 -1.99 3.92
N LYS A 61 19.27 -2.76 4.29
CA LYS A 61 19.10 -3.94 5.16
C LYS A 61 18.46 -3.60 6.51
N GLN A 62 18.78 -2.44 7.08
CA GLN A 62 18.16 -1.97 8.32
C GLN A 62 16.69 -1.59 8.13
N GLY A 63 16.33 -1.02 6.98
CA GLY A 63 14.93 -0.79 6.58
C GLY A 63 14.18 -2.12 6.41
N ASP A 64 14.70 -3.01 5.58
CA ASP A 64 14.14 -4.34 5.31
C ASP A 64 13.95 -5.13 6.64
N ALA A 65 14.93 -5.11 7.56
CA ALA A 65 14.81 -5.77 8.86
C ALA A 65 13.70 -5.15 9.74
N TYR A 66 13.56 -3.83 9.70
CA TYR A 66 12.52 -3.13 10.47
C TYR A 66 11.12 -3.40 9.91
N GLU A 67 10.96 -3.45 8.58
CA GLU A 67 9.71 -3.86 7.94
C GLU A 67 9.32 -5.28 8.31
N HIS A 68 10.28 -6.23 8.29
CA HIS A 68 10.04 -7.59 8.76
C HIS A 68 9.62 -7.65 10.22
N PHE A 69 10.30 -6.92 11.09
CA PHE A 69 9.98 -6.83 12.51
C PHE A 69 8.54 -6.33 12.73
N ILE A 70 8.15 -5.22 12.12
CA ILE A 70 6.78 -4.70 12.24
C ILE A 70 5.76 -5.68 11.65
N GLY A 71 6.03 -6.26 10.49
CA GLY A 71 5.15 -7.25 9.87
C GLY A 71 4.91 -8.46 10.76
N LYS A 72 5.97 -9.00 11.37
CA LYS A 72 5.88 -10.14 12.30
C LYS A 72 4.96 -9.84 13.49
N GLN A 73 5.02 -8.63 14.05
CA GLN A 73 4.13 -8.23 15.15
C GLN A 73 2.64 -8.24 14.76
N PHE A 74 2.31 -7.99 13.48
CA PHE A 74 0.94 -8.11 12.97
C PHE A 74 0.57 -9.58 12.72
N GLU A 75 1.48 -10.37 12.16
CA GLU A 75 1.27 -11.81 11.99
C GLU A 75 1.00 -12.52 13.33
N GLU A 76 1.75 -12.18 14.38
CA GLU A 76 1.55 -12.71 15.74
C GLU A 76 0.17 -12.36 16.31
N LYS A 77 -0.42 -11.25 15.87
CA LYS A 77 -1.80 -10.85 16.21
C LYS A 77 -2.85 -11.50 15.31
N GLY A 78 -2.45 -12.40 14.40
CA GLY A 78 -3.32 -13.14 13.52
C GLY A 78 -3.68 -12.44 12.20
N TYR A 79 -3.05 -11.31 11.89
CA TYR A 79 -3.28 -10.63 10.61
C TYR A 79 -2.59 -11.39 9.48
N LEU A 80 -3.20 -11.37 8.29
CA LEU A 80 -2.45 -11.66 7.06
C LEU A 80 -1.65 -10.41 6.71
N VAL A 81 -0.33 -10.54 6.57
CA VAL A 81 0.55 -9.44 6.20
C VAL A 81 1.03 -9.63 4.78
N ILE A 82 0.86 -8.60 3.96
CA ILE A 82 1.46 -8.52 2.63
C ILE A 82 2.64 -7.58 2.73
N TYR A 83 3.83 -8.12 2.49
CA TYR A 83 5.11 -7.41 2.51
C TYR A 83 5.31 -6.65 1.19
N ASN A 84 4.49 -5.63 0.98
CA ASN A 84 4.41 -4.89 -0.28
C ASN A 84 5.76 -4.31 -0.72
N GLY A 85 6.56 -3.75 0.18
CA GLY A 85 7.89 -3.23 -0.13
C GLY A 85 8.84 -4.31 -0.68
N PHE A 86 8.71 -5.56 -0.23
CA PHE A 86 9.52 -6.68 -0.73
C PHE A 86 9.02 -7.22 -2.08
N ILE A 87 7.71 -7.19 -2.30
CA ILE A 87 7.06 -7.66 -3.53
C ILE A 87 7.24 -6.64 -4.66
N CYS A 88 6.94 -5.37 -4.38
CA CYS A 88 6.96 -4.26 -5.34
C CYS A 88 8.31 -3.55 -5.46
N GLY A 89 9.20 -3.67 -4.46
CA GLY A 89 10.44 -2.91 -4.44
C GLY A 89 10.21 -1.40 -4.51
N PHE A 90 10.74 -0.75 -5.54
CA PHE A 90 10.63 0.71 -5.71
C PHE A 90 9.24 1.18 -6.15
N ASP A 91 8.41 0.28 -6.67
CA ASP A 91 7.06 0.59 -7.18
C ASP A 91 5.98 0.37 -6.09
N ASP A 92 6.38 0.39 -4.82
CA ASP A 92 5.53 0.11 -3.65
C ASP A 92 4.48 1.20 -3.36
N GLY A 93 4.47 2.30 -4.11
CA GLY A 93 3.57 3.44 -3.90
C GLY A 93 3.74 4.15 -2.54
N GLY A 94 4.80 3.83 -1.78
CA GLY A 94 4.99 4.29 -0.41
C GLY A 94 4.22 3.51 0.66
N VAL A 95 3.83 2.27 0.37
CA VAL A 95 3.29 1.35 1.39
C VAL A 95 4.22 0.17 1.51
N ASP A 96 4.82 0.01 2.68
CA ASP A 96 5.77 -1.10 2.92
C ASP A 96 5.01 -2.38 3.28
N LEU A 97 3.94 -2.27 4.09
CA LEU A 97 3.14 -3.41 4.52
C LEU A 97 1.63 -3.14 4.38
N VAL A 98 0.89 -4.19 4.04
CA VAL A 98 -0.57 -4.23 4.13
C VAL A 98 -0.97 -5.32 5.11
N ALA A 99 -1.50 -4.95 6.28
CA ALA A 99 -1.95 -5.92 7.29
C ALA A 99 -3.48 -6.03 7.31
N ILE A 100 -3.97 -7.25 7.26
CA ILE A 100 -5.37 -7.57 6.97
C ILE A 100 -5.98 -8.40 8.10
N SER A 101 -7.11 -7.96 8.61
CA SER A 101 -8.03 -8.78 9.41
C SER A 101 -9.36 -8.87 8.67
N ALA A 102 -9.60 -10.02 8.03
CA ALA A 102 -10.83 -10.24 7.27
C ALA A 102 -12.07 -10.26 8.19
N ASP A 103 -11.97 -10.89 9.36
CA ASP A 103 -13.11 -11.01 10.28
C ASP A 103 -13.48 -9.66 10.91
N ALA A 104 -12.50 -8.82 11.23
CA ALA A 104 -12.75 -7.46 11.72
C ALA A 104 -13.05 -6.46 10.59
N LYS A 105 -12.91 -6.86 9.32
CA LYS A 105 -13.00 -5.98 8.14
C LYS A 105 -12.08 -4.77 8.24
N ILE A 106 -10.87 -5.00 8.74
CA ILE A 106 -9.85 -3.98 8.95
C ILE A 106 -8.68 -4.22 8.01
N LEU A 107 -8.20 -3.12 7.44
CA LEU A 107 -6.98 -3.08 6.67
C LEU A 107 -6.07 -1.95 7.15
N TYR A 108 -4.81 -2.27 7.39
CA TYR A 108 -3.77 -1.31 7.72
C TYR A 108 -2.86 -1.10 6.53
N LEU A 109 -2.78 0.14 6.05
CA LEU A 109 -1.72 0.61 5.16
C LEU A 109 -0.59 1.16 6.02
N ILE A 110 0.57 0.51 5.93
CA ILE A 110 1.67 0.75 6.86
C ILE A 110 2.90 1.20 6.08
N GLN A 111 3.45 2.33 6.51
CA GLN A 111 4.81 2.74 6.14
C GLN A 111 5.71 2.64 7.37
N CYS A 112 6.88 2.05 7.18
CA CYS A 112 7.97 1.89 8.12
C CYS A 112 9.11 2.88 7.78
N LYS A 113 9.64 3.52 8.82
CA LYS A 113 10.84 4.37 8.71
C LYS A 113 11.80 4.07 9.86
N ASN A 114 12.91 3.41 9.53
CA ASN A 114 14.01 3.15 10.47
C ASN A 114 14.95 4.36 10.57
N TRP A 115 14.42 5.52 10.95
CA TRP A 115 15.19 6.76 11.05
C TRP A 115 15.89 6.87 12.40
N GLN A 116 17.22 6.76 12.39
CA GLN A 116 18.04 6.80 13.61
C GLN A 116 18.65 8.18 13.90
N LYS A 117 18.93 8.97 12.85
CA LYS A 117 19.62 10.27 12.95
C LYS A 117 18.88 11.42 12.28
N MET A 118 17.69 11.13 11.73
CA MET A 118 16.92 12.10 10.96
C MET A 118 15.86 12.73 11.85
N THR A 119 15.75 14.05 11.78
CA THR A 119 14.66 14.80 12.40
C THR A 119 13.53 14.94 11.39
N MET A 120 12.34 14.50 11.76
CA MET A 120 11.17 14.63 10.91
C MET A 120 10.75 16.09 10.78
N GLN A 121 10.30 16.46 9.59
CA GLN A 121 9.83 17.80 9.26
C GLN A 121 8.40 17.69 8.69
N SER A 122 7.67 18.79 8.66
CA SER A 122 6.28 18.83 8.17
C SER A 122 6.13 18.29 6.75
N HIS A 123 7.05 18.62 5.86
CA HIS A 123 7.01 18.13 4.47
C HIS A 123 7.22 16.61 4.36
N HIS A 124 7.99 16.01 5.27
CA HIS A 124 8.14 14.56 5.34
C HIS A 124 6.79 13.91 5.71
N LEU A 125 6.09 14.44 6.72
CA LEU A 125 4.77 13.94 7.12
C LEU A 125 3.73 14.08 6.02
N GLU A 126 3.68 15.24 5.35
CA GLU A 126 2.74 15.46 4.25
C GLU A 126 3.01 14.47 3.11
N THR A 127 4.28 14.24 2.76
CA THR A 127 4.65 13.28 1.71
C THR A 127 4.25 11.85 2.07
N LEU A 128 4.52 11.41 3.30
CA LEU A 128 4.16 10.07 3.77
C LEU A 128 2.64 9.89 3.83
N TYR A 129 1.93 10.89 4.35
CA TYR A 129 0.48 10.90 4.40
C TYR A 129 -0.14 10.83 3.00
N HIS A 130 0.36 11.64 2.07
CA HIS A 130 -0.12 11.66 0.69
C HIS A 130 0.06 10.31 0.01
N LYS A 131 1.23 9.66 0.17
CA LYS A 131 1.49 8.31 -0.35
C LYS A 131 0.46 7.29 0.14
N LEU A 132 0.22 7.24 1.46
CA LEU A 132 -0.78 6.34 2.04
C LEU A 132 -2.23 6.67 1.61
N GLN A 133 -2.54 7.93 1.31
CA GLN A 133 -3.87 8.37 0.87
C GLN A 133 -4.19 7.99 -0.57
N ILE A 134 -3.23 8.14 -1.48
CA ILE A 134 -3.43 7.83 -2.91
C ILE A 134 -3.24 6.35 -3.23
N TYR A 135 -2.69 5.59 -2.29
CA TYR A 135 -2.36 4.19 -2.51
C TYR A 135 -3.62 3.37 -2.80
N ASN A 136 -3.63 2.75 -3.98
CA ASN A 136 -4.71 1.88 -4.43
C ASN A 136 -4.17 0.46 -4.59
N PHE A 137 -4.34 -0.34 -3.54
CA PHE A 137 -3.84 -1.71 -3.55
C PHE A 137 -4.75 -2.64 -4.34
N ASP A 138 -4.18 -3.36 -5.31
CA ASP A 138 -4.88 -4.45 -5.99
C ASP A 138 -4.56 -5.81 -5.36
N PHE A 139 -5.33 -6.15 -4.32
CA PHE A 139 -5.28 -7.43 -3.61
C PHE A 139 -5.44 -8.66 -4.50
N LEU A 140 -5.99 -8.50 -5.71
CA LEU A 140 -6.41 -9.62 -6.57
C LEU A 140 -5.34 -10.04 -7.58
N SER A 141 -4.26 -9.26 -7.68
CA SER A 141 -3.19 -9.49 -8.65
C SER A 141 -2.04 -10.35 -8.12
N LEU A 142 -1.92 -10.48 -6.79
CA LEU A 142 -0.83 -11.21 -6.15
C LEU A 142 -1.10 -12.72 -6.06
N SER A 143 -0.09 -13.52 -6.37
CA SER A 143 -0.12 -14.97 -6.12
C SER A 143 0.07 -15.28 -4.63
N ILE A 144 -0.42 -16.44 -4.21
CA ILE A 144 -0.28 -16.89 -2.81
C ILE A 144 1.18 -17.17 -2.48
N GLU A 145 1.93 -17.64 -3.48
CA GLU A 145 3.36 -17.92 -3.39
C GLU A 145 4.17 -16.65 -3.11
N GLU A 146 3.85 -15.53 -3.78
CA GLU A 146 4.47 -14.21 -3.54
C GLU A 146 4.17 -13.69 -2.13
N ILE A 147 2.98 -13.94 -1.60
CA ILE A 147 2.66 -13.56 -0.22
C ILE A 147 3.45 -14.44 0.76
N LYS A 148 3.41 -15.76 0.57
CA LYS A 148 3.98 -16.74 1.51
C LYS A 148 5.49 -16.64 1.68
N ILE A 149 6.22 -16.35 0.61
CA ILE A 149 7.70 -16.32 0.66
C ILE A 149 8.24 -15.26 1.63
N HIS A 150 7.44 -14.23 1.94
CA HIS A 150 7.82 -13.15 2.85
C HIS A 150 7.22 -13.26 4.25
N LEU A 151 6.26 -14.16 4.48
CA LEU A 151 5.67 -14.34 5.81
C LEU A 151 6.72 -14.85 6.81
N SER A 152 6.74 -14.27 8.01
CA SER A 152 7.61 -14.72 9.09
C SER A 152 7.03 -15.97 9.78
N ILE A 153 5.70 -16.06 9.84
CA ILE A 153 4.90 -17.14 10.40
C ILE A 153 4.19 -17.83 9.23
N PRO A 154 4.54 -19.10 8.90
CA PRO A 154 3.92 -19.81 7.80
C PRO A 154 2.40 -19.89 7.93
N LYS A 155 1.69 -19.67 6.82
CA LYS A 155 0.24 -19.74 6.74
C LYS A 155 -0.16 -20.65 5.58
N GLU A 156 -1.20 -21.46 5.79
CA GLU A 156 -1.69 -22.38 4.78
C GLU A 156 -2.37 -21.65 3.62
N ASP A 157 -2.20 -22.15 2.40
CA ASP A 157 -2.77 -21.56 1.17
C ASP A 157 -4.28 -21.40 1.28
N LYS A 158 -4.96 -22.39 1.87
CA LYS A 158 -6.40 -22.36 2.09
C LYS A 158 -6.80 -21.17 2.97
N SER A 159 -6.08 -20.94 4.07
CA SER A 159 -6.33 -19.81 4.97
C SER A 159 -6.10 -18.47 4.27
N ILE A 160 -5.04 -18.36 3.47
CA ILE A 160 -4.76 -17.13 2.70
C ILE A 160 -5.87 -16.88 1.68
N LYS A 161 -6.30 -17.90 0.92
CA LYS A 161 -7.41 -17.82 -0.05
C LYS A 161 -8.69 -17.35 0.60
N GLU A 162 -9.04 -17.92 1.75
CA GLU A 162 -10.26 -17.56 2.49
C GLU A 162 -10.22 -16.09 2.93
N ILE A 163 -9.09 -15.60 3.44
CA ILE A 163 -8.91 -14.21 3.84
C ILE A 163 -9.06 -13.27 2.63
N ILE A 164 -8.40 -13.56 1.51
CA ILE A 164 -8.48 -12.75 0.28
C ILE A 164 -9.92 -12.73 -0.25
N LEU A 165 -10.61 -13.87 -0.25
CA LEU A 165 -11.99 -13.96 -0.70
C LEU A 165 -12.95 -13.13 0.17
N LYS A 166 -12.81 -13.21 1.49
CA LYS A 166 -13.61 -12.43 2.44
C LYS A 166 -13.43 -10.91 2.25
N ILE A 167 -12.19 -10.45 2.06
CA ILE A 167 -11.94 -9.02 1.77
C ILE A 167 -12.60 -8.61 0.45
N LYS A 168 -12.50 -9.46 -0.58
CA LYS A 168 -13.10 -9.18 -1.88
C LYS A 168 -14.61 -9.00 -1.78
N GLU A 169 -15.27 -9.89 -1.03
CA GLU A 169 -16.72 -9.81 -0.78
C GLU A 169 -17.10 -8.56 0.01
N HIS A 170 -16.24 -8.10 0.92
CA HIS A 170 -16.53 -7.00 1.83
C HIS A 170 -15.78 -5.71 1.52
N LYS A 171 -15.26 -5.55 0.30
CA LYS A 171 -14.37 -4.45 -0.10
C LYS A 171 -14.97 -3.07 0.20
N GLU A 172 -16.27 -2.90 -0.03
CA GLU A 172 -16.98 -1.62 0.19
C GLU A 172 -17.17 -1.28 1.67
N THR A 173 -17.11 -2.27 2.55
CA THR A 173 -17.28 -2.12 4.01
C THR A 173 -15.96 -2.15 4.77
N LEU A 174 -14.84 -2.27 4.06
CA LEU A 174 -13.52 -2.40 4.65
C LEU A 174 -13.09 -1.07 5.27
N THR A 175 -12.71 -1.11 6.55
CA THR A 175 -12.16 0.06 7.23
C THR A 175 -10.66 0.11 7.01
N ILE A 176 -10.19 1.16 6.34
CA ILE A 176 -8.77 1.38 6.05
C ILE A 176 -8.19 2.34 7.08
N HIS A 177 -7.10 1.91 7.72
CA HIS A 177 -6.32 2.69 8.65
C HIS A 177 -4.91 2.90 8.11
N GLN A 178 -4.38 4.11 8.31
CA GLN A 178 -3.05 4.48 7.86
C GLN A 178 -2.13 4.62 9.05
N ILE A 179 -0.97 3.98 9.00
CA ILE A 179 -0.01 3.97 10.10
C ILE A 179 1.39 4.25 9.58
N LEU A 180 2.07 5.19 10.22
CA LEU A 180 3.50 5.40 10.11
C LEU A 180 4.18 4.81 11.35
N TYR A 181 5.01 3.79 11.15
CA TYR A 181 5.90 3.27 12.18
C TYR A 181 7.28 3.92 12.07
N ILE A 182 7.76 4.48 13.18
CA ILE A 182 9.11 5.04 13.31
C ILE A 182 9.89 4.30 14.39
N SER A 183 11.16 4.02 14.11
CA SER A 183 12.02 3.19 14.97
C SER A 183 12.64 3.93 16.16
N ASN A 184 12.39 5.23 16.31
CA ASN A 184 13.01 6.06 17.33
C ASN A 184 12.14 7.30 17.61
N GLU A 185 11.83 7.53 18.88
CA GLU A 185 11.03 8.67 19.34
C GLU A 185 11.70 10.03 19.06
N LYS A 186 13.04 10.08 19.06
CA LYS A 186 13.83 11.33 18.85
C LYS A 186 13.67 11.91 17.45
N VAL A 187 13.04 11.16 16.55
CA VAL A 187 12.70 11.60 15.20
C VAL A 187 11.63 12.70 15.23
N VAL A 188 10.73 12.68 16.21
CA VAL A 188 9.65 13.68 16.34
C VAL A 188 10.16 14.84 17.19
N SER A 189 10.46 15.99 16.58
CA SER A 189 10.86 17.19 17.32
C SER A 189 9.65 17.86 18.00
N LEU A 190 9.91 18.66 19.03
CA LEU A 190 8.89 19.48 19.71
C LEU A 190 8.12 20.40 18.74
N GLU A 191 8.80 20.93 17.73
CA GLU A 191 8.21 21.77 16.69
C GLU A 191 7.15 21.06 15.85
N MET A 192 7.23 19.72 15.75
CA MET A 192 6.23 18.92 15.05
C MET A 192 4.91 18.86 15.82
N GLY A 193 4.90 19.17 17.12
CA GLY A 193 3.72 19.13 17.97
C GLY A 193 2.53 19.93 17.43
N GLN A 194 2.78 21.04 16.71
CA GLN A 194 1.71 21.85 16.11
C GLN A 194 0.95 21.12 14.97
N TYR A 195 1.54 20.10 14.38
CA TYR A 195 0.95 19.30 13.30
C TYR A 195 0.36 17.98 13.81
N LEU A 196 0.57 17.66 15.08
CA LEU A 196 0.21 16.38 15.66
C LEU A 196 -0.95 16.54 16.65
N SER A 197 -1.82 15.54 16.65
CA SER A 197 -2.92 15.44 17.60
C SER A 197 -2.80 14.16 18.43
N PHE A 198 -3.14 14.25 19.71
CA PHE A 198 -3.19 13.10 20.60
C PHE A 198 -4.60 12.49 20.59
N SER A 199 -4.65 11.17 20.46
CA SER A 199 -5.87 10.39 20.74
C SER A 199 -5.91 9.93 22.20
N LYS A 200 -7.04 9.39 22.65
CA LYS A 200 -7.31 8.96 24.05
C LYS A 200 -6.22 8.09 24.71
N ASN A 201 -5.35 7.45 23.93
CA ASN A 201 -4.27 6.57 24.40
C ASN A 201 -2.86 7.15 24.15
N GLN A 202 -2.69 8.49 24.15
CA GLN A 202 -1.41 9.17 23.87
C GLN A 202 -0.79 8.82 22.50
N VAL A 203 -1.61 8.27 21.61
CA VAL A 203 -1.22 7.97 20.24
C VAL A 203 -1.12 9.27 19.46
N LEU A 204 0.04 9.51 18.86
CA LEU A 204 0.30 10.62 17.96
C LEU A 204 -0.40 10.39 16.62
N ASN A 205 -1.07 11.42 16.10
CA ASN A 205 -1.72 11.36 14.78
C ASN A 205 -1.35 12.59 13.97
N TYR A 206 -1.12 12.39 12.68
CA TYR A 206 -1.04 13.44 11.69
C TYR A 206 -2.24 13.28 10.75
N LYS A 207 -3.19 14.23 10.81
CA LYS A 207 -4.48 14.10 10.13
C LYS A 207 -5.15 12.76 10.51
N LYS A 208 -5.47 11.90 9.53
CA LYS A 208 -6.05 10.56 9.74
C LYS A 208 -5.00 9.44 9.92
N MET A 209 -3.72 9.74 9.72
CA MET A 209 -2.63 8.78 9.84
C MET A 209 -2.14 8.72 11.29
N LYS A 210 -2.07 7.51 11.83
CA LYS A 210 -1.51 7.23 13.15
C LYS A 210 0.02 7.16 13.05
N ILE A 211 0.72 7.72 14.03
CA ILE A 211 2.17 7.60 14.17
C ILE A 211 2.46 6.75 15.39
N VAL A 212 3.26 5.70 15.20
CA VAL A 212 3.65 4.77 16.26
C VAL A 212 5.16 4.71 16.32
N VAL A 213 5.70 4.90 17.51
CA VAL A 213 7.11 4.61 17.78
C VAL A 213 7.19 3.16 18.23
N GLU A 214 7.99 2.35 17.53
CA GLU A 214 8.23 0.96 17.89
C GLU A 214 9.71 0.64 17.68
N ASN A 215 10.40 0.30 18.76
CA ASN A 215 11.85 0.07 18.70
C ASN A 215 12.12 -1.41 18.47
N MET A 216 12.95 -1.73 17.48
CA MET A 216 13.48 -3.07 17.29
C MET A 216 14.56 -3.28 18.35
N ALA A 217 14.19 -3.95 19.45
CA ALA A 217 15.05 -4.24 20.60
C ALA A 217 16.23 -5.16 20.24
#